data_AF-A0A929XFU6-F1
#
_entry.id   AF-A0A929XFU6-F1
#
_cell.length_a   1.000
_cell.length_b   1.000
_cell.length_c   1.000
_cell.angle_alpha   90.00
_cell.angle_beta   90.00
_cell.angle_gamma   90.00
#
_symmetry.space_group_name_H-M   'P 1'
#
loop_
_entity.id
_entity.type
_entity.pdbx_description
1 polymer ?
#
loop_
_entity_poly.entity_id
_entity_poly.type
_entity_poly.pdbx_seq_one_letter_code
_entity_poly.pdbx_strand_id
1 'polypeptide(L)'
;MADIQYANAYTEVLDILKYISKEDYEKIPKSKIKVFEENSNKNYSFKYDVDKTLEEQNVSEIAKMIIAILCRDYWTTNEQRYIIIKKQREAREEQERQIRERIEQNKKIKEDSLKVIDVSSDLDLDLDYARGTNLEIYKEENIFKRI
;
A
#
# COMPACT_ATOMS: atom_id res chain seq x y z
N MET A 1 8.64 -17.89 -4.82
CA MET A 1 7.19 -18.11 -4.59
C MET A 1 6.56 -16.74 -4.54
N ALA A 2 5.49 -16.50 -5.30
CA ALA A 2 4.68 -15.30 -5.11
C ALA A 2 4.22 -15.24 -3.65
N ASP A 3 4.18 -14.05 -3.07
CA ASP A 3 3.56 -13.83 -1.77
C ASP A 3 2.15 -14.43 -1.78
N ILE A 4 1.82 -15.19 -0.74
CA ILE A 4 0.57 -15.95 -0.63
C ILE A 4 -0.66 -15.06 -0.85
N GLN A 5 -0.59 -13.78 -0.47
CA GLN A 5 -1.66 -12.81 -0.69
C GLN A 5 -1.87 -12.56 -2.20
N TYR A 6 -0.79 -12.36 -2.95
CA TYR A 6 -0.85 -12.19 -4.41
C TYR A 6 -1.27 -13.48 -5.10
N ALA A 7 -0.79 -14.63 -4.64
CA ALA A 7 -1.16 -15.92 -5.21
C ALA A 7 -2.67 -16.21 -5.04
N ASN A 8 -3.24 -15.89 -3.87
CA ASN A 8 -4.68 -15.98 -3.64
C ASN A 8 -5.45 -14.98 -4.52
N ALA A 9 -4.99 -13.73 -4.57
CA ALA A 9 -5.61 -12.70 -5.41
C ALA A 9 -5.62 -13.08 -6.90
N TYR A 10 -4.57 -13.72 -7.42
CA TYR A 10 -4.58 -14.23 -8.80
C TYR A 10 -5.59 -15.35 -9.01
N THR A 11 -5.80 -16.22 -8.02
CA THR A 11 -6.88 -17.23 -8.10
C THR A 11 -8.26 -16.56 -8.14
N GLU A 12 -8.50 -15.53 -7.33
CA GLU A 12 -9.76 -14.76 -7.35
C GLU A 12 -9.97 -14.04 -8.69
N VAL A 13 -8.94 -13.37 -9.20
CA VAL A 13 -8.98 -12.69 -10.51
C VAL A 13 -9.33 -13.67 -11.62
N LEU A 14 -8.68 -14.83 -11.66
CA LEU A 14 -8.97 -15.85 -12.67
C LEU A 14 -10.40 -16.37 -12.59
N ASP A 15 -10.98 -16.47 -11.39
CA ASP A 15 -12.36 -16.89 -11.23
C ASP A 15 -13.35 -15.82 -11.70
N ILE A 16 -13.12 -14.54 -11.32
CA ILE A 16 -13.92 -13.39 -11.78
C ILE A 16 -13.90 -13.29 -13.31
N LEU A 17 -12.72 -13.47 -13.92
CA LEU A 17 -12.56 -13.35 -15.38
C LEU A 17 -13.40 -14.36 -16.18
N LYS A 18 -13.84 -15.48 -15.59
CA LYS A 18 -14.74 -16.45 -16.23
C LYS A 18 -16.12 -15.87 -16.55
N TYR A 19 -16.52 -14.82 -15.82
CA TYR A 19 -17.83 -14.19 -15.93
C TYR A 19 -17.79 -12.88 -16.72
N ILE A 20 -16.62 -12.47 -17.21
CA ILE A 20 -16.46 -11.33 -18.10
C ILE A 20 -16.92 -11.70 -19.51
N SER A 21 -17.45 -10.72 -20.25
CA SER A 21 -17.83 -10.92 -21.65
C SER A 21 -16.64 -11.44 -22.46
N LYS A 22 -16.90 -12.32 -23.43
CA LYS A 22 -15.84 -12.85 -24.29
C LYS A 22 -15.07 -11.73 -24.99
N GLU A 23 -15.78 -10.70 -25.45
CA GLU A 23 -15.20 -9.54 -26.11
C GLU A 23 -14.19 -8.80 -25.21
N ASP A 24 -14.56 -8.56 -23.95
CA ASP A 24 -13.71 -7.84 -23.00
C ASP A 24 -12.56 -8.70 -22.48
N TYR A 25 -12.77 -10.01 -22.35
CA TYR A 25 -11.71 -10.95 -22.01
C TYR A 25 -10.63 -11.00 -23.10
N GLU A 26 -11.03 -11.03 -24.38
CA GLU A 26 -10.10 -11.08 -25.52
C GLU A 26 -9.25 -9.80 -25.68
N LYS A 27 -9.68 -8.67 -25.12
CA LYS A 27 -8.89 -7.42 -25.09
C LYS A 27 -7.67 -7.53 -24.15
N ILE A 28 -7.65 -8.47 -23.21
CA ILE A 28 -6.55 -8.64 -22.26
C ILE A 28 -5.39 -9.42 -22.94
N PRO A 29 -4.15 -8.90 -22.90
CA PRO A 29 -3.00 -9.62 -23.43
C PRO A 29 -2.83 -10.98 -22.75
N LYS A 30 -2.70 -12.04 -23.55
CA LYS A 30 -2.53 -13.42 -23.05
C LYS A 30 -1.36 -13.56 -22.08
N SER A 31 -0.30 -12.76 -22.25
CA SER A 31 0.84 -12.73 -21.34
C SER A 31 0.46 -12.29 -19.92
N LYS A 32 -0.54 -11.41 -19.76
CA LYS A 32 -1.04 -10.99 -18.44
C LYS A 32 -1.85 -12.11 -17.78
N ILE A 33 -2.74 -12.76 -18.54
CA ILE A 33 -3.50 -13.92 -18.06
C ILE A 33 -2.55 -15.03 -17.60
N LYS A 34 -1.53 -15.34 -18.40
CA LYS A 34 -0.52 -16.35 -18.08
C LYS A 34 0.21 -16.07 -16.77
N VAL A 35 0.54 -14.80 -16.49
CA VAL A 35 1.13 -14.42 -15.18
C VAL A 35 0.20 -14.79 -14.03
N PHE A 36 -1.11 -14.52 -14.16
CA PHE A 36 -2.08 -14.90 -13.13
C PHE A 36 -2.15 -16.42 -12.98
N GLU A 37 -2.23 -17.17 -14.08
CA GLU A 37 -2.32 -18.64 -14.09
C GLU A 37 -1.10 -19.32 -13.44
N GLU A 38 0.10 -18.85 -13.75
CA GLU A 38 1.37 -19.41 -13.27
C GLU A 38 1.61 -19.11 -11.79
N ASN A 39 1.13 -17.96 -11.31
CA ASN A 39 1.37 -17.50 -9.94
C ASN A 39 0.16 -17.71 -9.02
N SER A 40 -0.95 -18.26 -9.52
CA SER A 40 -2.16 -18.51 -8.73
C SER A 40 -1.92 -19.59 -7.67
N ASN A 41 -2.55 -19.41 -6.50
CA ASN A 41 -2.53 -20.44 -5.47
C ASN A 41 -3.51 -21.57 -5.83
N LYS A 42 -2.99 -22.76 -6.12
CA LYS A 42 -3.80 -23.95 -6.47
C LYS A 42 -4.50 -24.60 -5.28
N ASN A 43 -4.08 -24.28 -4.05
CA ASN A 43 -4.66 -24.81 -2.81
C ASN A 43 -5.71 -23.88 -2.20
N TYR A 44 -5.92 -22.70 -2.80
CA TYR A 44 -6.95 -21.75 -2.42
C TYR A 44 -8.09 -21.83 -3.43
N SER A 45 -9.33 -21.86 -2.94
CA SER A 45 -10.53 -21.88 -3.77
C SER A 45 -11.34 -20.62 -3.54
N PHE A 46 -11.67 -19.94 -4.61
CA PHE A 46 -12.61 -18.83 -4.63
C PHE A 46 -13.64 -19.09 -5.72
N LYS A 47 -14.89 -18.71 -5.48
CA LYS A 47 -15.99 -18.83 -6.44
C LYS A 47 -16.73 -17.51 -6.50
N TYR A 48 -16.67 -16.86 -7.65
CA TYR A 48 -17.40 -15.64 -7.93
C TYR A 48 -18.89 -15.93 -8.05
N ASP A 49 -19.69 -15.04 -7.46
CA ASP A 49 -21.14 -15.08 -7.42
C ASP A 49 -21.67 -13.87 -8.18
N VAL A 50 -22.25 -14.12 -9.35
CA VAL A 50 -22.78 -13.07 -10.24
C VAL A 50 -24.01 -12.37 -9.68
N ASP A 51 -24.68 -12.98 -8.70
CA ASP A 51 -25.87 -12.42 -8.06
C ASP A 51 -25.50 -11.43 -6.93
N LYS A 52 -24.20 -11.29 -6.62
CA LYS A 52 -23.68 -10.37 -5.61
C LYS A 52 -22.76 -9.32 -6.22
N THR A 53 -22.71 -8.15 -5.59
CA THR A 53 -21.73 -7.12 -5.95
C THR A 53 -20.31 -7.56 -5.58
N LEU A 54 -19.29 -6.91 -6.17
CA LEU A 54 -17.88 -7.18 -5.86
C LEU A 54 -17.53 -6.92 -4.38
N GLU A 55 -18.22 -5.96 -3.74
CA GLU A 55 -17.99 -5.57 -2.34
C GLU A 55 -18.68 -6.48 -1.33
N GLU A 56 -19.81 -7.10 -1.71
CA GLU A 56 -20.51 -8.09 -0.88
C GLU A 56 -19.81 -9.45 -0.87
N GLN A 57 -18.81 -9.61 -1.73
CA GLN A 57 -18.02 -10.83 -1.86
C GLN A 57 -16.68 -10.63 -1.16
N ASN A 58 -16.17 -11.68 -0.53
CA ASN A 58 -14.85 -11.69 0.14
C ASN A 58 -13.70 -11.71 -0.89
N VAL A 59 -13.73 -10.80 -1.86
CA VAL A 59 -12.65 -10.55 -2.82
C VAL A 59 -11.57 -9.74 -2.11
N SER A 60 -10.33 -10.20 -2.19
CA SER A 60 -9.19 -9.51 -1.63
C SER A 60 -8.99 -8.13 -2.27
N GLU A 61 -8.49 -7.18 -1.49
CA GLU A 61 -8.18 -5.83 -1.99
C GLU A 61 -7.17 -5.84 -3.14
N ILE A 62 -6.24 -6.81 -3.14
CA ILE A 62 -5.28 -7.01 -4.24
C ILE A 62 -6.01 -7.44 -5.52
N ALA A 63 -6.95 -8.39 -5.43
CA ALA A 63 -7.72 -8.81 -6.59
C ALA A 63 -8.60 -7.68 -7.13
N LYS A 64 -9.30 -6.93 -6.25
CA LYS A 64 -10.07 -5.75 -6.64
C LYS A 64 -9.20 -4.73 -7.37
N MET A 65 -7.99 -4.46 -6.87
CA MET A 65 -7.04 -3.56 -7.51
C MET A 65 -6.60 -4.06 -8.90
N ILE A 66 -6.35 -5.36 -9.05
CA ILE A 66 -5.99 -5.95 -10.36
C ILE A 66 -7.17 -5.81 -11.35
N ILE A 67 -8.40 -6.12 -10.93
CA ILE A 67 -9.60 -5.95 -11.77
C ILE A 67 -9.78 -4.47 -12.17
N ALA A 68 -9.57 -3.53 -11.25
CA ALA A 68 -9.64 -2.11 -11.55
C ALA A 68 -8.59 -1.67 -12.59
N ILE A 69 -7.37 -2.24 -12.53
CA ILE A 69 -6.31 -2.02 -13.52
C ILE A 69 -6.73 -2.58 -14.89
N LEU A 70 -7.28 -3.80 -14.94
CA LEU A 70 -7.76 -4.40 -16.19
C LEU A 70 -8.89 -3.57 -16.82
N CYS A 71 -9.83 -3.10 -16.00
CA CYS A 71 -10.90 -2.21 -16.43
C CYS A 71 -10.35 -0.93 -17.07
N ARG A 72 -9.46 -0.23 -16.37
CA ARG A 72 -8.79 0.97 -16.88
C ARG A 72 -8.03 0.71 -18.17
N ASP A 73 -7.33 -0.42 -18.28
CA ASP A 73 -6.38 -0.64 -19.36
C ASP A 73 -7.00 -1.26 -20.63
N TYR A 74 -8.11 -2.02 -20.49
CA TYR A 74 -8.67 -2.82 -21.59
C TYR A 74 -10.18 -2.66 -21.81
N TRP A 75 -10.97 -2.28 -20.80
CA TRP A 75 -12.44 -2.27 -20.90
C TRP A 75 -13.03 -0.87 -21.05
N THR A 76 -12.31 0.17 -20.62
CA THR A 76 -12.77 1.56 -20.72
C THR A 76 -12.45 2.21 -22.06
N THR A 77 -13.24 3.22 -22.43
CA THR A 77 -12.94 4.06 -23.60
C THR A 77 -11.70 4.92 -23.36
N ASN A 78 -11.09 5.45 -24.42
CA ASN A 78 -9.93 6.34 -24.30
C ASN A 78 -10.22 7.58 -23.43
N GLU A 79 -11.43 8.15 -23.54
CA GLU A 79 -11.85 9.30 -22.74
C GLU A 79 -12.00 8.94 -21.25
N GLN A 80 -12.69 7.83 -20.96
CA GLN A 80 -12.84 7.32 -19.59
C GLN A 80 -11.48 7.00 -18.97
N ARG A 81 -10.61 6.31 -19.71
CA ARG A 81 -9.25 5.98 -19.30
C ARG A 81 -8.44 7.24 -18.97
N TYR A 82 -8.53 8.27 -19.81
CA TYR A 82 -7.88 9.55 -19.57
C TYR A 82 -8.36 10.20 -18.26
N ILE A 83 -9.67 10.23 -18.03
CA ILE A 83 -10.26 10.78 -16.79
C ILE A 83 -9.79 10.00 -15.56
N ILE A 84 -9.78 8.67 -15.63
CA ILE A 84 -9.31 7.80 -14.54
C ILE A 84 -7.84 8.09 -14.22
N ILE A 85 -6.98 8.11 -15.24
CA ILE A 85 -5.54 8.37 -15.06
C ILE A 85 -5.30 9.78 -14.50
N LYS A 86 -6.05 10.78 -14.98
CA LYS A 86 -5.96 12.14 -14.49
C LYS A 86 -6.30 12.22 -13.00
N LYS A 87 -7.44 11.67 -12.59
CA LYS A 87 -7.85 11.62 -11.16
C LYS A 87 -6.85 10.86 -10.29
N GLN A 88 -6.31 9.74 -10.78
CA GLN A 88 -5.28 8.97 -10.07
C GLN A 88 -3.99 9.79 -9.87
N ARG A 89 -3.62 10.62 -10.86
CA ARG A 89 -2.48 11.52 -10.74
C ARG A 89 -2.74 12.63 -9.72
N GLU A 90 -3.88 13.31 -9.84
CA GLU A 90 -4.28 14.38 -8.91
C GLU A 90 -4.30 13.86 -7.46
N ALA A 91 -4.85 12.67 -7.22
CA ALA A 91 -4.87 12.05 -5.89
C ALA A 91 -3.45 11.74 -5.37
N ARG A 92 -2.55 11.27 -6.23
CA ARG A 92 -1.15 11.00 -5.86
C ARG A 92 -0.41 12.29 -5.50
N GLU A 93 -0.56 13.33 -6.33
CA GLU A 93 0.07 14.63 -6.09
C GLU A 93 -0.39 15.23 -4.75
N GLU A 94 -1.68 15.07 -4.41
CA GLU A 94 -2.23 15.50 -3.13
C GLU A 94 -1.67 14.68 -1.95
N GLN A 95 -1.59 13.35 -2.07
CA GLN A 95 -0.97 12.50 -1.05
C GLN A 95 0.50 12.86 -0.83
N GLU A 96 1.27 13.07 -1.90
CA GLU A 96 2.67 13.48 -1.80
C GLU A 96 2.82 14.85 -1.13
N ARG A 97 1.91 15.79 -1.42
CA ARG A 97 1.88 17.11 -0.76
C ARG A 97 1.64 16.96 0.74
N GLN A 98 0.64 16.18 1.15
CA GLN A 98 0.35 15.93 2.56
C GLN A 98 1.52 15.25 3.28
N ILE A 99 2.22 14.32 2.63
CA ILE A 99 3.42 13.69 3.19
C ILE A 99 4.53 14.73 3.39
N ARG A 100 4.79 15.57 2.38
CA ARG A 100 5.80 16.66 2.48
C ARG A 100 5.48 17.62 3.62
N GLU A 101 4.23 18.04 3.74
CA GLU A 101 3.77 18.94 4.81
C GLU A 101 3.95 18.31 6.20
N ARG A 102 3.60 17.02 6.37
CA ARG A 102 3.83 16.30 7.64
C ARG A 102 5.31 16.19 8.00
N ILE A 103 6.17 15.93 7.02
CA ILE A 103 7.62 15.86 7.24
C ILE A 103 8.16 17.22 7.69
N GLU A 104 7.74 18.31 7.03
CA GLU A 104 8.17 19.67 7.39
C GLU A 104 7.67 20.10 8.78
N GLN A 105 6.42 19.78 9.13
CA GLN A 105 5.87 20.02 10.46
C GLN A 105 6.67 19.26 11.54
N ASN A 106 6.97 17.98 11.31
CA ASN A 106 7.76 17.17 12.24
C ASN A 106 9.19 17.71 12.42
N LYS A 107 9.80 18.25 11.36
CA LYS A 107 11.11 18.89 11.43
C LYS A 107 11.07 20.15 12.31
N LYS A 108 10.07 21.01 12.14
CA LYS A 108 9.89 22.22 12.98
C LYS A 108 9.68 21.88 14.45
N ILE A 109 8.85 20.88 14.75
CA ILE A 109 8.64 20.39 16.14
C ILE A 109 9.96 19.93 16.77
N LYS A 110 10.81 19.24 16.00
CA LYS A 110 12.12 18.78 16.48
C LYS A 110 13.08 19.95 16.73
N GLU A 111 13.11 20.95 15.86
CA GLU A 111 13.94 22.15 16.05
C GLU A 111 13.47 23.00 17.23
N ASP A 112 12.16 23.14 17.45
CA ASP A 112 11.61 23.90 18.57
C ASP A 112 11.84 23.18 19.90
N SER A 113 11.75 21.84 19.95
CA SER A 113 12.09 21.07 21.15
C SER A 113 13.60 21.08 21.48
N LEU A 114 14.47 21.24 20.49
CA LEU A 114 15.92 21.46 20.69
C LEU A 114 16.24 22.87 21.21
N LYS A 115 15.45 23.90 20.83
CA LYS A 115 15.64 25.30 21.29
C LYS A 115 15.17 25.54 22.73
N VAL A 116 14.36 24.66 23.31
CA VAL A 116 13.91 24.74 24.72
C VAL A 116 15.00 24.28 25.69
N ILE A 117 16.06 23.63 25.21
CA ILE A 117 17.26 23.34 26.00
C ILE A 117 18.16 24.58 25.96
N ASP A 118 17.87 25.56 26.80
CA ASP A 118 18.78 26.68 27.09
C ASP A 118 19.91 26.16 28.00
N VAL A 119 21.07 25.84 27.42
CA VAL A 119 22.28 25.42 28.17
C VAL A 119 23.07 26.64 28.66
N SER A 120 22.51 27.86 28.63
CA SER A 120 23.24 29.07 29.03
C SER A 120 23.48 29.23 30.54
N SER A 121 22.97 28.33 31.39
CA SER A 121 23.22 28.37 32.84
C SER A 121 24.29 27.41 33.38
N ASP A 122 24.75 26.41 32.61
CA ASP A 122 25.53 25.29 33.19
C ASP A 122 26.97 25.22 32.66
N LEU A 123 27.54 26.37 32.29
CA LEU A 123 28.97 26.49 32.01
C LEU A 123 29.75 26.62 33.33
N ASP A 124 29.89 25.51 34.07
CA ASP A 124 30.97 25.29 35.02
C ASP A 124 31.37 23.80 35.01
N LEU A 125 32.60 23.55 34.56
CA LEU A 125 33.55 22.45 34.86
C LEU A 125 32.96 21.05 35.22
N ASP A 126 33.29 19.96 34.52
CA ASP A 126 34.66 19.44 34.51
C ASP A 126 34.97 18.52 33.32
N LEU A 127 36.22 18.68 32.88
CA LEU A 127 36.94 17.91 31.90
C LEU A 127 37.40 16.58 32.53
N ASP A 128 36.60 15.51 32.47
CA ASP A 128 37.10 14.11 32.51
C ASP A 128 35.94 13.09 32.47
N TYR A 129 35.67 12.49 31.30
CA TYR A 129 35.17 11.11 31.25
C TYR A 129 35.39 10.47 29.87
N ALA A 130 36.65 10.38 29.46
CA ALA A 130 37.06 9.33 28.55
C ALA A 130 37.29 8.05 29.38
N ARG A 131 36.27 7.16 29.48
CA ARG A 131 36.40 5.68 29.61
C ARG A 131 35.09 4.99 30.05
N GLY A 132 34.55 4.13 29.19
CA GLY A 132 33.62 3.03 29.54
C GLY A 132 32.20 3.48 29.92
N THR A 133 31.10 2.84 29.58
CA THR A 133 30.81 1.42 29.33
C THR A 133 29.37 1.32 28.79
N ASN A 134 29.13 0.32 27.93
CA ASN A 134 27.89 -0.42 27.70
C ASN A 134 26.57 0.33 27.49
N LEU A 135 26.15 0.29 26.22
CA LEU A 135 24.79 0.45 25.74
C LEU A 135 23.97 -0.79 26.17
N GLU A 136 23.34 -0.74 27.35
CA GLU A 136 22.35 -1.73 27.76
C GLU A 136 21.00 -1.08 28.09
N ILE A 137 20.01 -1.47 27.28
CA ILE A 137 18.64 -1.80 27.68
C ILE A 137 17.72 -0.63 28.08
N TYR A 138 16.82 -0.27 27.16
CA TYR A 138 15.44 0.06 27.51
C TYR A 138 14.48 -0.90 26.79
N LYS A 139 13.89 -1.79 27.60
CA LYS A 139 12.67 -2.54 27.32
C LYS A 139 11.45 -1.70 27.71
N GLU A 140 10.35 -1.98 27.02
CA GLU A 140 8.94 -1.73 27.36
C GLU A 140 8.47 -0.26 27.21
N GLU A 141 7.34 0.07 26.55
CA GLU A 141 6.06 -0.64 26.52
C GLU A 141 5.07 -0.09 25.43
N ASN A 142 4.17 -0.97 24.95
CA ASN A 142 2.81 -0.72 24.42
C ASN A 142 2.55 -0.11 23.01
N ILE A 143 2.46 -0.99 21.99
CA ILE A 143 1.85 -0.73 20.66
C ILE A 143 0.48 -1.37 20.43
N PHE A 144 -0.17 -1.91 21.46
CA PHE A 144 -1.53 -2.45 21.35
C PHE A 144 -2.50 -1.77 22.31
N LYS A 145 -3.02 -0.60 21.92
CA LYS A 145 -4.33 -0.17 22.40
C LYS A 145 -5.16 0.42 21.27
N ARG A 146 -6.28 -0.28 21.05
CA ARG A 146 -7.43 -0.06 20.17
C ARG A 146 -7.34 -0.69 18.79
N ILE A 147 -8.04 -1.78 18.44
CA ILE A 147 -9.35 -2.31 18.89
C ILE A 147 -10.43 -1.23 19.05
#